data_AF-A0A524D9N2-F1
#
_entry.id   AF-A0A524D9N2-F1
#
_cell.length_a   1.000
_cell.length_b   1.000
_cell.length_c   1.000
_cell.angle_alpha   90.00
_cell.angle_beta   90.00
_cell.angle_gamma   90.00
#
_symmetry.space_group_name_H-M   'P 1'
#
loop_
_entity.id
_entity.type
_entity.pdbx_description
1 polymer ?
#
loop_
_entity_poly.entity_id
_entity_poly.type
_entity_poly.pdbx_seq_one_letter_code
_entity_poly.pdbx_strand_id
1 'polypeptide(L)'
;MAFFYRLKNSFSLVLKEIIDRKKIRLITLTAITIYWTTFFSSIIIIGLFRNNGYSPFNNLISDLGSIEYSPFPFLFDIGCIIAGFLSFPISVYIFSYIRENSKGVKNNKTILNFLTYILLFSGILGDIGFVGIGFFSIDRNPLNIHFIFASFLFVGYFLSAFLVGILVLLFKIRLNKNIGILGLFVSISIFFIYILLILLKINFIFFEWIADFSLLMWLYTFLYSILRNNNEERNNLKQI
;
A
#
# COMPACT_ATOMS: atom_id res chain seq x y z
N MET A 1 -1.67 11.36 -36.05
CA MET A 1 -1.64 9.91 -35.73
C MET A 1 -0.23 9.42 -35.32
N ALA A 2 0.84 9.75 -36.05
CA ALA A 2 2.21 9.34 -35.73
C ALA A 2 2.74 9.84 -34.37
N PHE A 3 2.40 11.07 -33.96
CA PHE A 3 2.79 11.62 -32.64
C PHE A 3 2.21 10.81 -31.47
N PHE A 4 0.91 10.51 -31.49
CA PHE A 4 0.24 9.67 -30.48
C PHE A 4 0.81 8.24 -30.45
N TYR A 5 1.16 7.67 -31.61
CA TYR A 5 1.80 6.37 -31.67
C TYR A 5 3.19 6.39 -31.02
N ARG A 6 3.99 7.43 -31.29
CA ARG A 6 5.32 7.62 -30.71
C ARG A 6 5.26 7.86 -29.20
N LEU A 7 4.27 8.62 -28.73
CA LEU A 7 4.02 8.86 -27.31
C LEU A 7 3.63 7.56 -26.58
N LYS A 8 2.72 6.78 -27.17
CA LYS A 8 2.31 5.46 -26.65
C LYS A 8 3.50 4.49 -26.57
N ASN A 9 4.36 4.48 -27.59
CA ASN A 9 5.53 3.60 -27.62
C ASN A 9 6.58 4.00 -26.57
N SER A 10 6.86 5.30 -26.43
CA SER A 10 7.77 5.82 -25.39
C SER A 10 7.27 5.52 -23.98
N PHE A 11 6.00 5.78 -23.71
CA PHE A 11 5.39 5.48 -22.41
C PHE A 11 5.40 3.99 -22.09
N SER A 12 5.21 3.13 -23.10
CA SER A 12 5.28 1.68 -22.92
C SER A 12 6.70 1.18 -22.62
N LEU A 13 7.74 1.85 -23.13
CA LEU A 13 9.14 1.54 -22.85
C LEU A 13 9.50 1.98 -21.42
N VAL A 14 9.12 3.18 -21.03
CA VAL A 14 9.32 3.70 -19.66
C VAL A 14 8.60 2.81 -18.64
N LEU A 15 7.35 2.44 -18.90
CA LEU A 15 6.63 1.48 -18.06
C LEU A 15 7.37 0.15 -17.97
N LYS A 16 7.79 -0.44 -19.10
CA LYS A 16 8.55 -1.69 -19.10
C LYS A 16 9.83 -1.60 -18.25
N GLU A 17 10.51 -0.47 -18.32
CA GLU A 17 11.76 -0.26 -17.58
C GLU A 17 11.54 -0.03 -16.09
N ILE A 18 10.44 0.64 -15.70
CA ILE A 18 10.01 0.81 -14.31
C ILE A 18 9.54 -0.52 -13.71
N ILE A 19 8.89 -1.37 -14.52
CA ILE A 19 8.32 -2.66 -14.12
C ILE A 19 9.38 -3.78 -14.03
N ASP A 20 10.67 -3.47 -14.24
CA ASP A 20 11.72 -4.47 -14.04
C ASP A 20 11.67 -5.02 -12.61
N ARG A 21 11.48 -6.34 -12.50
CA ARG A 21 11.24 -7.02 -11.22
C ARG A 21 12.38 -6.84 -10.23
N LYS A 22 13.64 -6.75 -10.67
CA LYS A 22 14.78 -6.55 -9.76
C LYS A 22 14.73 -5.14 -9.18
N LYS A 23 14.43 -4.13 -10.03
CA LYS A 23 14.24 -2.75 -9.60
C LYS A 23 13.06 -2.63 -8.64
N ILE A 24 11.90 -3.22 -8.96
CA ILE A 24 10.72 -3.21 -8.09
C ILE A 24 11.02 -3.89 -6.76
N ARG A 25 11.71 -5.03 -6.74
CA ARG A 25 12.11 -5.68 -5.49
C ARG A 25 12.98 -4.77 -4.62
N LEU A 26 13.97 -4.10 -5.23
CA LEU A 26 14.82 -3.16 -4.52
C LEU A 26 14.02 -1.96 -4.00
N ILE A 27 13.14 -1.38 -4.81
CA ILE A 27 12.25 -0.27 -4.45
C ILE A 27 11.36 -0.66 -3.27
N THR A 28 10.71 -1.83 -3.34
CA THR A 28 9.88 -2.37 -2.25
C THR A 28 10.68 -2.52 -0.97
N LEU A 29 11.84 -3.19 -1.01
CA LEU A 29 12.68 -3.36 0.17
C LEU A 29 13.11 -2.00 0.76
N THR A 30 13.47 -1.06 -0.11
CA THR A 30 13.87 0.29 0.29
C THR A 30 12.71 1.04 0.97
N ALA A 31 11.51 1.01 0.38
CA ALA A 31 10.31 1.64 0.95
C ALA A 31 9.98 1.08 2.34
N ILE A 32 10.03 -0.25 2.47
CA ILE A 32 9.79 -0.96 3.73
C ILE A 32 10.83 -0.58 4.77
N THR A 33 12.12 -0.64 4.41
CA THR A 33 13.21 -0.31 5.32
C THR A 33 13.12 1.14 5.78
N ILE A 34 12.86 2.08 4.88
CA ILE A 34 12.71 3.50 5.21
C ILE A 34 11.55 3.67 6.19
N TYR A 35 10.36 3.18 5.85
CA TYR A 35 9.17 3.32 6.69
C TYR A 35 9.41 2.78 8.11
N TRP A 36 9.88 1.53 8.25
CA TRP A 36 10.10 0.95 9.58
C TRP A 36 11.21 1.65 10.34
N THR A 37 12.29 2.05 9.67
CA THR A 37 13.39 2.74 10.33
C THR A 37 12.89 4.07 10.89
N THR A 38 12.16 4.86 10.11
CA THR A 38 11.61 6.14 10.58
C THR A 38 10.53 5.94 11.65
N PHE A 39 9.67 4.94 11.50
CA PHE A 39 8.61 4.61 12.45
C PHE A 39 9.17 4.21 13.82
N PHE A 40 10.04 3.20 13.87
CA PHE A 40 10.64 2.74 15.12
C PHE A 40 11.57 3.79 15.73
N SER A 41 12.33 4.52 14.90
CA SER A 41 13.17 5.62 15.40
C SER A 41 12.32 6.71 16.05
N SER A 42 11.15 7.04 15.48
CA SER A 42 10.23 8.02 16.08
C SER A 42 9.72 7.56 17.45
N ILE A 43 9.32 6.28 17.57
CA ILE A 43 8.89 5.69 18.85
C ILE A 43 10.04 5.71 19.88
N ILE A 44 11.25 5.30 19.50
CA ILE A 44 12.42 5.29 20.39
C ILE A 44 12.77 6.70 20.86
N ILE A 45 12.78 7.66 19.94
CA ILE A 45 13.06 9.08 20.24
C ILE A 45 12.06 9.61 21.25
N ILE A 46 10.77 9.34 21.08
CA ILE A 46 9.73 9.75 22.03
C ILE A 46 10.02 9.17 23.42
N GLY A 47 10.30 7.86 23.49
CA GLY A 47 10.60 7.18 24.75
C GLY A 47 11.86 7.68 25.47
N LEU A 48 12.86 8.18 24.73
CA LEU A 48 14.11 8.68 25.30
C LEU A 48 14.04 10.16 25.70
N PHE A 49 13.38 10.99 24.90
CA PHE A 49 13.53 12.45 24.99
C PHE A 49 12.30 13.19 25.49
N ARG A 50 11.13 12.54 25.65
CA ARG A 50 9.92 13.26 26.04
C ARG A 50 9.05 12.51 27.04
N ASN A 51 8.60 13.25 28.06
CA ASN A 51 7.78 12.74 29.17
C ASN A 51 6.27 13.01 28.98
N ASN A 52 5.82 13.38 27.77
CA ASN A 52 4.44 13.80 27.48
C ASN A 52 3.44 12.63 27.40
N GLY A 53 3.79 11.45 27.91
CA GLY A 53 2.86 10.35 28.07
C GLY A 53 2.34 9.71 26.78
N TYR A 54 3.03 9.90 25.64
CA TYR A 54 2.66 9.18 24.40
C TYR A 54 2.60 7.68 24.67
N SER A 55 1.48 7.07 24.31
CA SER A 55 1.27 5.64 24.44
C SER A 55 0.48 5.14 23.25
N PRO A 56 0.89 4.04 22.59
CA PRO A 56 0.10 3.41 21.52
C PRO A 56 -1.34 3.06 21.93
N PHE A 57 -1.63 2.97 23.23
CA PHE A 57 -2.98 2.71 23.75
C PHE A 57 -3.87 3.96 23.79
N ASN A 58 -3.27 5.15 23.83
CA ASN A 58 -3.97 6.42 24.03
C ASN A 58 -3.76 7.42 22.89
N ASN A 59 -2.84 7.13 21.96
CA ASN A 59 -2.42 8.03 20.90
C ASN A 59 -2.47 7.35 19.55
N LEU A 60 -2.72 8.17 18.54
CA LEU A 60 -2.73 7.80 17.14
C LEU A 60 -1.30 7.50 16.64
N ILE A 61 -1.18 6.79 15.53
CA ILE A 61 0.11 6.66 14.83
C ILE A 61 0.52 8.03 14.28
N SER A 62 -0.44 8.77 13.73
CA SER A 62 -0.23 10.14 13.23
C SER A 62 0.30 11.12 14.29
N ASP A 63 0.08 10.87 15.58
CA ASP A 63 0.66 11.65 16.69
C ASP A 63 2.20 11.57 16.74
N LEU A 64 2.82 10.55 16.12
CA LEU A 64 4.28 10.49 15.95
C LEU A 64 4.82 11.69 15.14
N GLY A 65 3.99 12.25 14.26
CA GLY A 65 4.26 13.46 13.47
C GLY A 65 3.87 14.77 14.16
N SER A 66 3.52 14.75 15.45
CA SER A 66 3.17 15.94 16.22
C SER A 66 4.32 16.46 17.08
N ILE A 67 4.50 17.78 17.08
CA ILE A 67 5.33 18.57 17.99
C ILE A 67 4.79 18.47 19.42
N GLU A 68 3.57 18.00 19.68
CA GLU A 68 3.07 17.75 21.03
C GLU A 68 3.71 16.50 21.67
N TYR A 69 3.93 15.45 20.87
CA TYR A 69 4.38 14.13 21.36
C TYR A 69 5.82 13.80 20.97
N SER A 70 6.29 14.27 19.81
CA SER A 70 7.62 13.98 19.28
C SER A 70 8.53 15.21 19.27
N PRO A 71 9.78 15.12 19.76
CA PRO A 71 10.76 16.18 19.61
C PRO A 71 11.30 16.30 18.17
N PHE A 72 11.14 15.25 17.35
CA PHE A 72 11.54 15.23 15.94
C PHE A 72 10.37 14.73 15.06
N PRO A 73 9.25 15.47 14.99
CA PRO A 73 8.03 15.01 14.33
C PRO A 73 8.19 14.79 12.82
N PHE A 74 9.12 15.53 12.20
CA PHE A 74 9.42 15.39 10.78
C PHE A 74 9.98 14.00 10.41
N LEU A 75 10.50 13.22 11.37
CA LEU A 75 11.13 11.93 11.08
C LEU A 75 10.11 10.92 10.54
N PHE A 76 8.96 10.81 11.20
CA PHE A 76 7.86 9.96 10.76
C PHE A 76 7.29 10.47 9.42
N ASP A 77 7.04 11.77 9.33
CA ASP A 77 6.50 12.43 8.13
C ASP A 77 7.35 12.18 6.88
N ILE A 78 8.68 12.33 6.98
CA ILE A 78 9.62 12.07 5.87
C ILE A 78 9.59 10.59 5.48
N GLY A 79 9.46 9.70 6.45
CA GLY A 79 9.26 8.27 6.23
C GLY A 79 8.05 7.99 5.34
N CYS A 80 6.90 8.56 5.69
CA CYS A 80 5.65 8.45 4.93
C CYS A 80 5.79 9.03 3.52
N ILE A 81 6.42 10.21 3.38
CA ILE A 81 6.63 10.85 2.07
C ILE A 81 7.49 9.97 1.17
N ILE A 82 8.66 9.54 1.63
CA ILE A 82 9.59 8.76 0.81
C ILE A 82 9.01 7.38 0.50
N ALA A 83 8.46 6.68 1.50
CA ALA A 83 7.83 5.38 1.30
C ALA A 83 6.64 5.49 0.34
N GLY A 84 5.79 6.51 0.50
CA GLY A 84 4.66 6.78 -0.40
C GLY A 84 5.08 7.01 -1.85
N PHE A 85 6.12 7.81 -2.10
CA PHE A 85 6.66 7.99 -3.46
C PHE A 85 7.20 6.69 -4.06
N LEU A 86 7.87 5.87 -3.25
CA LEU A 86 8.37 4.57 -3.68
C LEU A 86 7.24 3.54 -3.90
N SER A 87 6.05 3.74 -3.36
CA SER A 87 4.90 2.86 -3.56
C SER A 87 4.21 3.02 -4.92
N PHE A 88 4.29 4.20 -5.56
CA PHE A 88 3.76 4.41 -6.93
C PHE A 88 4.21 3.35 -7.96
N PRO A 89 5.53 3.11 -8.16
CA PRO A 89 5.98 2.07 -9.09
C PRO A 89 5.56 0.67 -8.63
N ILE A 90 5.35 0.44 -7.33
CA ILE A 90 4.85 -0.84 -6.81
C ILE A 90 3.38 -1.03 -7.25
N SER A 91 2.51 -0.04 -7.08
CA SER A 91 1.11 -0.07 -7.54
C SER A 91 1.00 -0.38 -9.04
N VAL A 92 1.84 0.28 -9.85
CA VAL A 92 1.92 0.04 -11.30
C VAL A 92 2.42 -1.37 -11.63
N TYR A 93 3.39 -1.89 -10.88
CA TYR A 93 3.89 -3.25 -11.03
C TYR A 93 2.79 -4.28 -10.71
N ILE A 94 2.04 -4.09 -9.62
CA ILE A 94 0.94 -4.98 -9.23
C ILE A 94 -0.11 -5.06 -10.34
N PHE A 95 -0.57 -3.91 -10.85
CA PHE A 95 -1.47 -3.84 -12.00
C PHE A 95 -0.95 -4.66 -13.20
N SER A 96 0.32 -4.45 -13.54
CA SER A 96 0.94 -5.10 -14.69
C SER A 96 1.08 -6.60 -14.50
N TYR A 97 1.49 -7.03 -13.31
CA TYR A 97 1.60 -8.43 -12.92
C TYR A 97 0.25 -9.15 -13.00
N ILE A 98 -0.81 -8.56 -12.44
CA ILE A 98 -2.17 -9.12 -12.47
C ILE A 98 -2.66 -9.24 -13.92
N ARG A 99 -2.48 -8.20 -14.73
CA ARG A 99 -2.89 -8.21 -16.14
C ARG A 99 -2.17 -9.28 -16.96
N GLU A 100 -0.86 -9.44 -16.74
CA GLU A 100 -0.06 -10.47 -17.41
C GLU A 100 -0.51 -11.88 -17.03
N ASN A 101 -0.71 -12.12 -15.74
CA ASN A 101 -1.15 -13.41 -15.22
C ASN A 101 -2.63 -13.72 -15.50
N SER A 102 -3.35 -12.81 -16.16
CA SER A 102 -4.74 -12.98 -16.58
C SER A 102 -4.92 -13.16 -18.09
N LYS A 103 -3.84 -13.19 -18.89
CA LYS A 103 -3.91 -13.28 -20.38
C LYS A 103 -4.68 -14.52 -20.90
N GLY A 104 -4.75 -15.60 -20.12
CA GLY A 104 -5.47 -16.84 -20.47
C GLY A 104 -6.98 -16.83 -20.18
N VAL A 105 -7.49 -15.78 -19.51
CA VAL A 105 -8.89 -15.69 -19.10
C VAL A 105 -9.74 -15.17 -20.26
N LYS A 106 -10.55 -16.05 -20.86
CA LYS A 106 -11.43 -15.71 -22.00
C LYS A 106 -12.78 -15.14 -21.56
N ASN A 107 -13.36 -15.65 -20.48
CA ASN A 107 -14.67 -15.23 -19.99
C ASN A 107 -14.59 -13.91 -19.23
N ASN A 108 -15.59 -13.05 -19.39
CA ASN A 108 -15.77 -11.81 -18.63
C ASN A 108 -14.57 -10.84 -18.69
N LYS A 109 -13.86 -10.80 -19.82
CA LYS A 109 -12.68 -9.95 -20.04
C LYS A 109 -12.93 -8.46 -19.75
N THR A 110 -14.13 -7.97 -20.05
CA THR A 110 -14.53 -6.58 -19.74
C THR A 110 -14.53 -6.30 -18.24
N ILE A 111 -15.14 -7.20 -17.45
CA ILE A 111 -15.20 -7.08 -15.98
C ILE A 111 -13.79 -7.19 -15.40
N LEU A 112 -13.00 -8.17 -15.87
CA LEU A 112 -11.59 -8.33 -15.47
C LEU A 112 -10.80 -7.03 -15.70
N ASN A 113 -10.89 -6.44 -16.91
CA ASN A 113 -10.19 -5.20 -17.23
C ASN A 113 -10.65 -4.05 -16.33
N PHE A 114 -11.97 -3.89 -16.15
CA PHE A 114 -12.53 -2.85 -15.29
C PHE A 114 -12.03 -2.95 -13.86
N LEU A 115 -12.13 -4.14 -13.24
CA LEU A 115 -11.62 -4.38 -11.88
C LEU A 115 -10.11 -4.16 -11.77
N THR A 116 -9.35 -4.53 -12.80
CA THR A 116 -7.90 -4.31 -12.83
C THR A 116 -7.55 -2.82 -12.92
N TYR A 117 -8.34 -2.00 -13.61
CA TYR A 117 -8.15 -0.54 -13.61
C TYR A 117 -8.57 0.11 -12.29
N ILE A 118 -9.65 -0.37 -11.65
CA ILE A 118 -10.01 0.09 -10.29
C ILE A 118 -8.89 -0.26 -9.32
N LEU A 119 -8.30 -1.47 -9.43
CA LEU A 119 -7.16 -1.88 -8.61
C LEU A 119 -5.98 -0.92 -8.73
N LEU A 120 -5.64 -0.49 -9.95
CA LEU A 120 -4.60 0.51 -10.16
C LEU A 120 -4.98 1.84 -9.52
N PHE A 121 -6.20 2.33 -9.78
CA PHE A 121 -6.67 3.59 -9.23
C PHE A 121 -6.67 3.59 -7.69
N SER A 122 -7.12 2.51 -7.06
CA SER A 122 -7.13 2.38 -5.60
C SER A 122 -5.71 2.33 -5.02
N GLY A 123 -4.79 1.61 -5.67
CA GLY A 123 -3.37 1.61 -5.28
C GLY A 123 -2.76 3.01 -5.32
N ILE A 124 -2.93 3.72 -6.44
CA ILE A 124 -2.45 5.10 -6.60
C ILE A 124 -3.10 6.07 -5.60
N LEU A 125 -4.39 5.90 -5.30
CA LEU A 125 -5.07 6.68 -4.27
C LEU A 125 -4.44 6.45 -2.89
N GLY A 126 -4.09 5.20 -2.58
CA GLY A 126 -3.34 4.82 -1.38
C GLY A 126 -1.96 5.48 -1.34
N ASP A 127 -1.23 5.46 -2.46
CA ASP A 127 0.10 6.09 -2.59
C ASP A 127 0.02 7.61 -2.35
N ILE A 128 -0.99 8.29 -2.93
CA ILE A 128 -1.27 9.71 -2.73
C ILE A 128 -1.60 9.99 -1.25
N GLY A 129 -2.43 9.15 -0.64
CA GLY A 129 -2.74 9.22 0.78
C GLY A 129 -1.48 9.13 1.64
N PHE A 130 -0.59 8.18 1.32
CA PHE A 130 0.63 7.96 2.08
C PHE A 130 1.59 9.15 2.04
N VAL A 131 1.78 9.74 0.85
CA VAL A 131 2.56 10.97 0.69
C VAL A 131 1.87 12.14 1.40
N GLY A 132 0.55 12.24 1.26
CA GLY A 132 -0.26 13.32 1.82
C GLY A 132 -0.22 13.39 3.34
N ILE A 133 -0.32 12.26 4.05
CA ILE A 133 -0.27 12.26 5.52
C ILE A 133 1.07 12.77 6.07
N GLY A 134 2.17 12.60 5.33
CA GLY A 134 3.47 13.14 5.73
C GLY A 134 3.61 14.64 5.43
N PHE A 135 3.07 15.14 4.31
CA PHE A 135 3.05 16.58 4.04
C PHE A 135 2.16 17.32 5.04
N PHE A 136 0.95 16.82 5.21
CA PHE A 136 -0.08 17.38 6.08
C PHE A 136 -0.12 16.57 7.37
N SER A 137 0.91 16.68 8.22
CA SER A 137 0.90 16.05 9.54
C SER A 137 -0.22 16.61 10.41
N ILE A 138 -0.46 16.00 11.58
CA ILE A 138 -1.54 16.41 12.48
C ILE A 138 -1.44 17.88 12.90
N ASP A 139 -0.21 18.41 13.05
CA ASP A 139 0.03 19.83 13.34
C ASP A 139 -0.10 20.72 12.09
N ARG A 140 0.17 20.18 10.90
CA ARG A 140 0.11 20.87 9.61
C ARG A 140 -1.17 20.50 8.86
N ASN A 141 -2.30 20.63 9.56
CA ASN A 141 -3.59 20.09 9.13
C ASN A 141 -4.63 21.19 8.82
N PRO A 142 -4.42 22.05 7.80
CA PRO A 142 -5.41 23.04 7.43
C PRO A 142 -6.69 22.32 6.97
N LEU A 143 -7.84 22.76 7.45
CA LEU A 143 -9.16 22.24 7.06
C LEU A 143 -9.32 20.71 7.25
N ASN A 144 -8.62 20.11 8.22
CA ASN A 144 -8.68 18.66 8.47
C ASN A 144 -8.24 17.78 7.27
N ILE A 145 -7.40 18.32 6.37
CA ILE A 145 -6.92 17.62 5.18
C ILE A 145 -6.08 16.37 5.49
N HIS A 146 -5.41 16.30 6.64
CA HIS A 146 -4.70 15.11 7.11
C HIS A 146 -5.62 13.88 7.10
N PHE A 147 -6.83 14.03 7.63
CA PHE A 147 -7.80 12.94 7.72
C PHE A 147 -8.35 12.52 6.35
N ILE A 148 -8.38 13.44 5.38
CA ILE A 148 -8.72 13.13 3.98
C ILE A 148 -7.63 12.25 3.37
N PHE A 149 -6.36 12.60 3.55
CA PHE A 149 -5.24 11.79 3.05
C PHE A 149 -5.11 10.45 3.79
N ALA A 150 -5.36 10.42 5.10
CA ALA A 150 -5.45 9.17 5.86
C ALA A 150 -6.57 8.27 5.32
N SER A 151 -7.72 8.85 4.96
CA SER A 151 -8.80 8.12 4.31
C SER A 151 -8.37 7.58 2.95
N PHE A 152 -7.67 8.37 2.12
CA PHE A 152 -7.14 7.92 0.83
C PHE A 152 -6.14 6.77 1.00
N LEU A 153 -5.25 6.86 1.99
CA LEU A 153 -4.28 5.83 2.34
C LEU A 153 -4.98 4.50 2.63
N PHE A 154 -5.84 4.49 3.66
CA PHE A 154 -6.47 3.26 4.12
C PHE A 154 -7.49 2.73 3.11
N VAL A 155 -8.41 3.56 2.60
CA VAL A 155 -9.42 3.11 1.63
C VAL A 155 -8.74 2.66 0.35
N GLY A 156 -7.76 3.39 -0.16
CA GLY A 156 -7.04 3.04 -1.38
C GLY A 156 -6.37 1.68 -1.29
N TYR A 157 -5.55 1.45 -0.25
CA TYR A 157 -4.85 0.19 -0.13
C TYR A 157 -5.73 -0.99 0.30
N PHE A 158 -6.70 -0.81 1.19
CA PHE A 158 -7.63 -1.91 1.52
C PHE A 158 -8.54 -2.25 0.36
N LEU A 159 -8.99 -1.27 -0.44
CA LEU A 159 -9.73 -1.56 -1.66
C LEU A 159 -8.85 -2.30 -2.67
N SER A 160 -7.57 -1.93 -2.79
CA SER A 160 -6.59 -2.67 -3.61
C SER A 160 -6.47 -4.12 -3.17
N ALA A 161 -6.30 -4.37 -1.87
CA ALA A 161 -6.21 -5.72 -1.29
C ALA A 161 -7.48 -6.54 -1.52
N PHE A 162 -8.64 -5.91 -1.34
CA PHE A 162 -9.94 -6.52 -1.61
C PHE A 162 -10.05 -6.93 -3.09
N LEU A 163 -9.71 -6.02 -4.02
CA LEU A 163 -9.78 -6.26 -5.46
C LEU A 163 -8.82 -7.36 -5.91
N VAL A 164 -7.59 -7.41 -5.37
CA VAL A 164 -6.67 -8.53 -5.61
C VAL A 164 -7.33 -9.84 -5.21
N GLY A 165 -7.95 -9.90 -4.04
CA GLY A 165 -8.64 -11.10 -3.57
C GLY A 165 -9.81 -11.52 -4.48
N ILE A 166 -10.68 -10.58 -4.85
CA ILE A 166 -11.78 -10.81 -5.80
C ILE A 166 -11.25 -11.32 -7.14
N LEU A 167 -10.21 -10.70 -7.67
CA LEU A 167 -9.61 -11.07 -8.95
C LEU A 167 -9.04 -12.49 -8.93
N VAL A 168 -8.34 -12.86 -7.86
CA VAL A 168 -7.78 -14.20 -7.67
C VAL A 168 -8.88 -15.26 -7.56
N LEU A 169 -9.96 -14.98 -6.82
CA LEU A 169 -11.07 -15.91 -6.63
C LEU A 169 -11.91 -16.10 -7.90
N LEU A 170 -12.26 -15.01 -8.58
CA LEU A 170 -13.19 -15.06 -9.72
C LEU A 170 -12.52 -15.45 -11.04
N PHE A 171 -11.29 -14.99 -11.28
CA PHE A 171 -10.64 -15.13 -12.60
C PHE A 171 -9.49 -16.14 -12.61
N LYS A 172 -9.29 -16.90 -11.53
CA LYS A 172 -8.26 -17.96 -11.41
C LYS A 172 -6.86 -17.48 -11.83
N ILE A 173 -6.51 -16.25 -11.45
CA ILE A 173 -5.21 -15.64 -11.74
C ILE A 173 -4.09 -16.52 -11.17
N ARG A 174 -2.96 -16.63 -11.89
CA ARG A 174 -1.75 -17.34 -11.45
C ARG A 174 -1.04 -16.61 -10.30
N LEU A 175 -1.71 -16.57 -9.15
CA LEU A 175 -1.21 -16.01 -7.90
C LEU A 175 -1.59 -16.99 -6.77
N ASN A 176 -0.82 -16.99 -5.68
CA ASN A 176 -1.12 -17.84 -4.54
C ASN A 176 -2.49 -17.46 -3.93
N LYS A 177 -3.47 -18.35 -4.06
CA LYS A 177 -4.85 -18.13 -3.60
C LYS A 177 -4.93 -17.67 -2.15
N ASN A 178 -4.07 -18.19 -1.28
CA ASN A 178 -4.08 -17.87 0.15
C ASN A 178 -3.84 -16.37 0.39
N ILE A 179 -3.03 -15.73 -0.46
CA ILE A 179 -2.70 -14.31 -0.33
C ILE A 179 -3.83 -13.43 -0.83
N GLY A 180 -4.49 -13.84 -1.92
CA GLY A 180 -5.71 -13.17 -2.37
C GLY A 180 -6.82 -13.26 -1.32
N ILE A 181 -7.02 -14.45 -0.74
CA ILE A 181 -7.98 -14.67 0.35
C ILE A 181 -7.62 -13.83 1.58
N LEU A 182 -6.34 -13.80 1.97
CA LEU A 182 -5.87 -12.97 3.08
C LEU A 182 -6.21 -11.49 2.86
N GLY A 183 -5.94 -10.96 1.66
CA GLY A 183 -6.27 -9.56 1.33
C GLY A 183 -7.76 -9.26 1.41
N LEU A 184 -8.58 -10.14 0.84
CA LEU A 184 -10.04 -10.01 0.93
C LEU A 184 -10.53 -10.05 2.38
N PHE A 185 -10.04 -11.01 3.17
CA PHE A 185 -10.43 -11.16 4.57
C PHE A 185 -10.02 -9.93 5.39
N VAL A 186 -8.76 -9.50 5.28
CA VAL A 186 -8.24 -8.32 5.99
C VAL A 186 -9.06 -7.08 5.66
N SER A 187 -9.31 -6.80 4.38
CA SER A 187 -10.07 -5.60 3.98
C SER A 187 -11.52 -5.63 4.48
N ILE A 188 -12.18 -6.79 4.42
CA ILE A 188 -13.55 -6.95 4.93
C ILE A 188 -13.58 -6.79 6.45
N SER A 189 -12.64 -7.40 7.17
CA SER A 189 -12.53 -7.28 8.62
C SER A 189 -12.32 -5.84 9.06
N ILE A 190 -11.38 -5.11 8.45
CA ILE A 190 -11.14 -3.68 8.75
C ILE A 190 -12.38 -2.84 8.47
N PHE A 191 -13.06 -3.08 7.35
CA PHE A 191 -14.30 -2.37 7.03
C PHE A 191 -15.38 -2.61 8.09
N PHE A 192 -15.62 -3.86 8.49
CA PHE A 192 -16.61 -4.17 9.54
C PHE A 192 -16.23 -3.61 10.91
N ILE A 193 -14.95 -3.69 11.29
CA ILE A 193 -14.45 -3.08 12.53
C ILE A 193 -14.71 -1.57 12.51
N TYR A 194 -14.39 -0.89 11.41
CA TYR A 194 -14.64 0.54 11.24
C TYR A 194 -16.12 0.90 11.43
N ILE A 195 -17.03 0.17 10.76
CA ILE A 195 -18.48 0.37 10.90
C ILE A 195 -18.93 0.12 12.34
N LEU A 196 -18.44 -0.93 13.00
CA LEU A 196 -18.78 -1.25 14.38
C LEU A 196 -18.34 -0.13 15.34
N LEU A 197 -17.14 0.41 15.17
CA LEU A 197 -16.63 1.51 16.01
C LEU A 197 -17.46 2.79 15.84
N ILE A 198 -17.89 3.12 14.61
CA ILE A 198 -18.82 4.22 14.36
C ILE A 198 -20.14 4.00 15.12
N LEU A 199 -20.74 2.81 14.98
CA LEU A 199 -22.02 2.50 15.60
C LEU A 199 -21.96 2.56 17.12
N LEU A 200 -20.85 2.11 17.71
CA LEU A 200 -20.63 2.11 19.16
C LEU A 200 -20.04 3.41 19.70
N LYS A 201 -19.72 4.40 18.83
CA LYS A 201 -19.05 5.65 19.18
C LYS A 201 -17.75 5.45 19.99
N ILE A 202 -17.00 4.40 19.65
CA ILE A 202 -15.71 4.08 20.27
C ILE A 202 -14.59 4.89 19.57
N ASN A 203 -13.58 5.29 20.33
CA ASN A 203 -12.43 6.04 19.79
C ASN A 203 -11.65 5.21 18.75
N PHE A 204 -11.17 5.87 17.69
CA PHE A 204 -10.46 5.28 16.56
C PHE A 204 -8.96 5.04 16.81
N ILE A 205 -8.44 5.34 18.00
CA ILE A 205 -7.01 5.12 18.35
C ILE A 205 -6.58 3.70 17.97
N PHE A 206 -7.19 2.67 18.57
CA PHE A 206 -6.83 1.28 18.30
C PHE A 206 -7.08 0.87 16.85
N PHE A 207 -8.05 1.49 16.18
CA PHE A 207 -8.36 1.19 14.79
C PHE A 207 -7.22 1.56 13.86
N GLU A 208 -6.60 2.73 14.03
CA GLU A 208 -5.49 3.16 13.17
C GLU A 208 -4.32 2.17 13.27
N TRP A 209 -3.97 1.74 14.49
CA TRP A 209 -2.93 0.74 14.71
C TRP A 209 -3.25 -0.61 14.07
N ILE A 210 -4.45 -1.13 14.32
CA ILE A 210 -4.88 -2.41 13.74
C ILE A 210 -4.90 -2.33 12.22
N ALA A 211 -5.40 -1.22 11.67
CA ALA A 211 -5.45 -0.98 10.23
C ALA A 211 -4.05 -0.91 9.62
N ASP A 212 -3.14 -0.12 10.18
CA ASP A 212 -1.77 0.01 9.67
C ASP A 212 -1.03 -1.34 9.68
N PHE A 213 -1.01 -2.03 10.83
CA PHE A 213 -0.34 -3.34 10.90
C PHE A 213 -0.97 -4.39 10.00
N SER A 214 -2.30 -4.41 9.87
CA SER A 214 -3.00 -5.36 8.98
C SER A 214 -2.68 -5.09 7.52
N LEU A 215 -2.62 -3.81 7.14
CA LEU A 215 -2.23 -3.38 5.81
C LEU A 215 -0.79 -3.80 5.49
N LEU A 216 0.16 -3.51 6.38
CA LEU A 216 1.57 -3.85 6.19
C LEU A 216 1.79 -5.37 6.12
N MET A 217 1.12 -6.13 6.99
CA MET A 217 1.15 -7.59 6.98
C MET A 217 0.69 -8.15 5.62
N TRP A 218 -0.46 -7.69 5.12
CA TRP A 218 -0.96 -8.12 3.82
C TRP A 218 -0.03 -7.68 2.68
N LEU A 219 0.39 -6.42 2.66
CA LEU A 219 1.23 -5.87 1.60
C LEU A 219 2.55 -6.64 1.51
N TYR A 220 3.19 -6.95 2.64
CA TYR A 220 4.48 -7.65 2.65
C TYR A 220 4.35 -9.10 2.22
N THR A 221 3.35 -9.81 2.72
CA THR A 221 3.09 -11.19 2.30
C THR A 221 2.78 -11.27 0.81
N PHE A 222 2.01 -10.31 0.29
CA PHE A 222 1.70 -10.18 -1.13
C PHE A 222 2.94 -9.89 -1.99
N LEU A 223 3.69 -8.84 -1.66
CA LEU A 223 4.90 -8.46 -2.39
C LEU A 223 5.96 -9.56 -2.35
N TYR A 224 6.15 -10.20 -1.20
CA TYR A 224 7.06 -11.34 -1.09
C TYR A 224 6.68 -12.47 -2.05
N SER A 225 5.39 -12.82 -2.16
CA SER A 225 4.96 -13.91 -3.03
C SER A 225 5.13 -13.61 -4.52
N ILE A 226 4.75 -12.42 -4.99
CA ILE A 226 4.91 -12.07 -6.41
C ILE A 226 6.41 -11.90 -6.77
N LEU A 227 7.25 -11.48 -5.82
CA LEU A 227 8.70 -11.34 -6.01
C LEU A 227 9.47 -12.66 -5.82
N ARG A 228 8.87 -13.69 -5.21
CA ARG A 228 9.46 -15.04 -5.08
C ARG A 228 9.14 -15.96 -6.26
N ASN A 229 7.86 -16.13 -6.62
CA ASN A 229 7.38 -17.22 -7.49
C ASN A 229 8.13 -17.43 -8.84
N ASN A 230 8.63 -16.38 -9.52
CA ASN A 230 9.32 -16.58 -10.81
C ASN A 230 10.80 -17.01 -10.73
N ASN A 231 11.39 -17.14 -9.52
CA ASN A 231 12.72 -17.75 -9.40
C ASN A 231 12.66 -19.26 -9.60
N GLU A 232 11.56 -19.89 -9.19
CA GLU A 232 11.34 -21.33 -9.34
C GLU A 232 11.02 -21.68 -10.80
N GLU A 233 10.20 -20.90 -11.50
CA GLU A 233 9.93 -21.10 -12.93
C GLU A 233 11.18 -20.93 -13.83
N ARG A 234 12.07 -19.97 -13.52
CA ARG A 234 13.35 -19.82 -14.25
C ARG A 234 14.34 -20.95 -14.01
N ASN A 235 14.33 -21.54 -12.82
CA ASN A 235 15.19 -22.70 -12.53
C ASN A 235 14.66 -23.95 -13.24
N ASN A 236 13.34 -24.12 -13.31
CA ASN A 236 12.72 -25.23 -14.05
C ASN A 236 12.93 -25.13 -15.57
N LEU A 237 12.93 -23.91 -16.13
CA LEU A 237 13.23 -23.69 -17.56
C LEU A 237 14.71 -23.86 -17.92
N LYS A 238 15.63 -23.87 -16.95
CA LYS A 238 17.06 -24.15 -17.18
C LYS A 238 17.40 -25.64 -17.03
N GLN A 239 16.45 -26.46 -16.59
CA GLN A 239 16.61 -27.91 -16.43
C GLN A 239 15.98 -28.71 -17.58
N ILE A 240 15.40 -28.03 -18.57
CA ILE A 240 14.89 -28.57 -19.84
C ILE A 240 15.84 -28.10 -20.94
#